data_AF-A0A7F5RCU1-F1
#
_entry.id   AF-A0A7F5RCU1-F1
#
_cell.length_a   1.000
_cell.length_b   1.000
_cell.length_c   1.000
_cell.angle_alpha   90.00
_cell.angle_beta   90.00
_cell.angle_gamma   90.00
#
_symmetry.space_group_name_H-M   'P 1'
#
loop_
_entity.id
_entity.type
_entity.pdbx_description
1 polymer ?
#
loop_
_entity_poly.entity_id
_entity_poly.type
_entity_poly.pdbx_seq_one_letter_code
_entity_poly.pdbx_strand_id
1 'polypeptide(L)'
;MRASIVTIPPLAFRGNNPYHNAFLTLLDSIFACLVVAPAVVAYWRSAWELMGIYVYPNDNMKTAMVSTAIGFVGHAVANFGQFFFQKAFHPDRHRILFYVISRTYTLIYAVVCVNGWRGPWYLLDKYTEMEFNTVVVTLVVAVVALVVMRALRNISGAPFAIVNDTVDGYFEIISMFRVPLEVESQYYCCF
;
A
#
# COMPACT_ATOMS: atom_id res chain seq x y z
N MET A 1 28.29 0.42 12.08
CA MET A 1 27.15 0.42 11.14
C MET A 1 25.93 0.85 11.93
N ARG A 2 25.50 2.11 11.78
CA ARG A 2 24.37 2.67 12.53
C ARG A 2 23.08 2.08 11.95
N ALA A 3 22.38 1.26 12.74
CA ALA A 3 20.99 0.96 12.50
C ALA A 3 20.23 2.29 12.57
N SER A 4 19.69 2.75 11.44
CA SER A 4 18.68 3.79 11.44
C SER A 4 17.41 3.14 11.93
N ILE A 5 17.22 3.13 13.25
CA ILE A 5 16.00 2.66 13.87
C ILE A 5 14.97 3.73 13.52
N VAL A 6 14.09 3.44 12.55
CA VAL A 6 12.88 4.24 12.32
C VAL A 6 11.97 3.98 13.53
N THR A 7 12.31 4.60 14.66
CA THR A 7 11.39 4.77 15.78
C THR A 7 10.43 5.87 15.37
N ILE A 8 9.33 5.52 14.70
CA ILE A 8 8.12 6.31 14.88
C ILE A 8 7.77 6.05 16.35
N PRO A 9 7.83 7.06 17.23
CA PRO A 9 7.40 6.84 18.61
C PRO A 9 5.99 6.23 18.56
N PRO A 10 5.64 5.30 19.47
CA PRO A 10 4.24 4.94 19.62
C PRO A 10 3.42 6.23 19.67
N LEU A 11 2.17 6.20 19.21
CA LEU A 11 1.18 7.24 19.49
C LEU A 11 0.94 7.30 21.01
N ALA A 12 1.99 7.55 21.78
CA ALA A 12 1.97 8.15 23.08
C ALA A 12 1.45 9.54 22.82
N PHE A 13 0.11 9.64 22.79
CA PHE A 13 -0.57 10.83 23.22
C PHE A 13 0.00 11.18 24.60
N ARG A 14 1.09 11.93 24.61
CA ARG A 14 1.82 12.36 25.79
C ARG A 14 1.03 13.54 26.35
N GLY A 15 -0.18 13.25 26.81
CA GLY A 15 -1.20 14.19 27.26
C GLY A 15 -2.08 13.51 28.31
N ASN A 16 -2.14 14.10 29.49
CA ASN A 16 -2.51 13.49 30.76
C ASN A 16 -4.04 13.23 30.95
N ASN A 17 -4.81 12.93 29.88
CA ASN A 17 -6.26 12.69 29.97
C ASN A 17 -6.77 11.64 28.95
N PRO A 18 -7.29 10.48 29.40
CA PRO A 18 -7.76 9.42 28.50
C PRO A 18 -8.96 9.83 27.64
N TYR A 19 -9.84 10.71 28.14
CA TYR A 19 -11.01 11.18 27.39
C TYR A 19 -10.63 12.05 26.20
N HIS A 20 -9.57 12.86 26.34
CA HIS A 20 -9.06 13.68 25.26
C HIS A 20 -8.52 12.81 24.11
N ASN A 21 -7.74 11.78 24.44
CA ASN A 21 -7.15 10.87 23.45
C ASN A 21 -8.23 10.03 22.75
N ALA A 22 -9.24 9.57 23.50
CA ALA A 22 -10.39 8.86 22.93
C ALA A 22 -11.19 9.76 21.96
N PHE A 23 -11.37 11.03 22.31
CA PHE A 23 -12.05 12.01 21.45
C PHE A 23 -11.27 12.27 20.16
N LEU A 24 -9.95 12.46 20.23
CA LEU A 24 -9.11 12.63 19.03
C LEU A 24 -9.15 11.38 18.14
N THR A 25 -9.06 10.19 18.73
CA THR A 25 -9.14 8.92 17.99
C THR A 25 -10.49 8.75 17.28
N LEU A 26 -11.58 9.17 17.91
CA LEU A 26 -12.91 9.17 17.30
C LEU A 26 -12.95 10.13 16.09
N LEU A 27 -12.44 11.35 16.24
CA LEU A 27 -12.39 12.33 15.15
C LEU A 27 -11.54 11.83 13.98
N ASP A 28 -10.36 11.25 14.25
CA ASP A 28 -9.49 10.66 13.24
C ASP A 28 -10.19 9.53 12.50
N SER A 29 -10.94 8.68 13.22
CA SER A 29 -11.73 7.59 12.63
C SER A 29 -12.86 8.11 11.74
N ILE A 30 -13.58 9.14 12.17
CA ILE A 30 -14.64 9.78 11.37
C ILE A 30 -14.04 10.38 10.09
N PHE A 31 -12.92 11.09 10.21
CA PHE A 31 -12.21 11.67 9.07
C PHE A 31 -11.70 10.57 8.11
N ALA A 32 -11.14 9.48 8.64
CA ALA A 32 -10.69 8.34 7.85
C ALA A 32 -11.82 7.69 7.06
N CYS A 33 -12.96 7.46 7.70
CA CYS A 33 -14.12 6.82 7.09
C CYS A 33 -14.84 7.72 6.07
N LEU A 34 -14.99 9.02 6.36
CA LEU A 34 -15.82 9.91 5.55
C LEU A 34 -15.04 10.64 4.44
N VAL A 35 -13.73 10.82 4.60
CA VAL A 35 -12.92 11.59 3.65
C VAL A 35 -11.86 10.70 3.01
N VAL A 36 -11.00 10.07 3.81
CA VAL A 36 -9.83 9.34 3.29
C VAL A 36 -10.24 8.09 2.52
N ALA A 37 -11.07 7.22 3.09
CA ALA A 37 -11.48 5.98 2.43
C ALA A 37 -12.23 6.23 1.11
N PRO A 38 -13.23 7.14 1.04
CA PRO A 38 -13.88 7.46 -0.24
C PRO A 38 -12.91 8.05 -1.27
N ALA A 39 -11.95 8.89 -0.84
CA ALA A 39 -10.94 9.44 -1.75
C ALA A 39 -10.00 8.35 -2.31
N VAL A 40 -9.56 7.41 -1.46
CA VAL A 40 -8.75 6.26 -1.89
C VAL A 40 -9.52 5.38 -2.87
N VAL A 41 -10.78 5.04 -2.56
CA VAL A 41 -11.64 4.24 -3.45
C VAL A 41 -11.86 4.96 -4.79
N ALA A 42 -12.14 6.27 -4.78
CA ALA A 42 -12.32 7.06 -5.98
C ALA A 42 -11.04 7.10 -6.84
N TYR A 43 -9.87 7.31 -6.23
CA TYR A 43 -8.60 7.26 -6.93
C TYR A 43 -8.36 5.88 -7.57
N TRP A 44 -8.51 4.81 -6.77
CA TRP A 44 -8.23 3.45 -7.21
C TRP A 44 -9.16 3.04 -8.36
N ARG A 45 -10.46 3.33 -8.22
CA ARG A 45 -11.47 3.11 -9.26
C ARG A 45 -11.15 3.89 -10.53
N SER A 46 -10.75 5.16 -10.40
CA SER A 46 -10.44 6.03 -11.53
C SER A 46 -9.21 5.56 -12.29
N ALA A 47 -8.13 5.23 -11.56
CA ALA A 47 -6.91 4.70 -12.16
C ALA A 47 -7.18 3.38 -12.89
N TRP A 48 -8.01 2.51 -12.32
CA TRP A 48 -8.42 1.25 -12.97
C TRP A 48 -9.14 1.48 -14.30
N GLU A 49 -10.12 2.41 -14.34
CA GLU A 49 -10.81 2.77 -15.59
C GLU A 49 -9.89 3.43 -16.59
N LEU A 50 -9.01 4.32 -16.14
CA LEU A 50 -8.06 5.01 -17.01
C LEU A 50 -7.18 4.01 -17.75
N MET A 51 -6.71 2.97 -17.05
CA MET A 51 -5.97 1.88 -17.67
C MET A 51 -6.86 1.04 -18.60
N GLY A 52 -8.16 0.89 -18.30
CA GLY A 52 -9.14 0.28 -19.20
C GLY A 52 -9.28 1.02 -20.54
N ILE A 53 -9.19 2.35 -20.51
CA ILE A 53 -9.33 3.20 -21.69
C ILE A 53 -8.03 3.24 -22.51
N TYR A 54 -6.87 3.39 -21.84
CA TYR A 54 -5.60 3.62 -22.53
C TYR A 54 -4.78 2.37 -22.83
N VAL A 55 -4.92 1.30 -22.05
CA VAL A 55 -4.06 0.10 -22.18
C VAL A 55 -4.82 -1.02 -22.87
N TYR A 56 -4.58 -1.17 -24.17
CA TYR A 56 -5.11 -2.24 -25.02
C TYR A 56 -6.63 -2.50 -24.78
N PRO A 57 -7.50 -1.49 -24.98
CA PRO A 57 -8.93 -1.57 -24.64
C PRO A 57 -9.68 -2.71 -25.37
N ASN A 58 -9.18 -3.13 -26.53
CA ASN A 58 -9.79 -4.15 -27.36
C ASN A 58 -9.23 -5.57 -27.12
N ASP A 59 -8.22 -5.72 -26.26
CA ASP A 59 -7.54 -6.99 -26.03
C ASP A 59 -7.38 -7.25 -24.53
N ASN A 60 -8.36 -7.98 -23.99
CA ASN A 60 -8.40 -8.34 -22.57
C ASN A 60 -7.17 -9.13 -22.11
N MET A 61 -6.53 -9.90 -23.00
CA MET A 61 -5.32 -10.65 -22.61
C MET A 61 -4.12 -9.71 -22.50
N LYS A 62 -3.90 -8.88 -23.52
CA LYS A 62 -2.77 -7.94 -23.51
C LYS A 62 -2.89 -6.92 -22.39
N THR A 63 -4.07 -6.37 -22.14
CA THR A 63 -4.26 -5.42 -21.03
C THR A 63 -3.97 -6.06 -19.67
N ALA A 64 -4.39 -7.32 -19.47
CA ALA A 64 -4.13 -8.05 -18.24
C ALA A 64 -2.63 -8.36 -18.04
N MET A 65 -1.96 -8.83 -19.09
CA MET A 65 -0.51 -9.12 -19.06
C MET A 65 0.31 -7.86 -18.82
N VAL A 66 0.00 -6.76 -19.51
CA VAL A 66 0.71 -5.49 -19.35
C VAL A 66 0.49 -4.90 -17.97
N SER A 67 -0.74 -4.94 -17.44
CA SER A 67 -1.02 -4.49 -16.07
C SER A 67 -0.25 -5.33 -15.05
N THR A 68 -0.23 -6.65 -15.23
CA THR A 68 0.54 -7.58 -14.37
C THR A 68 2.03 -7.24 -14.42
N ALA A 69 2.58 -6.98 -15.62
CA ALA A 69 3.97 -6.60 -15.80
C ALA A 69 4.29 -5.26 -15.12
N ILE A 70 3.43 -4.23 -15.29
CA ILE A 70 3.59 -2.93 -14.62
C ILE A 70 3.61 -3.11 -13.10
N GLY A 71 2.67 -3.87 -12.55
CA GLY A 71 2.61 -4.15 -11.12
C GLY A 71 3.87 -4.86 -10.62
N PHE A 72 4.20 -6.01 -11.21
CA PHE A 72 5.32 -6.83 -10.73
C PHE A 72 6.68 -6.15 -10.90
N VAL A 73 6.94 -5.57 -12.08
CA VAL A 73 8.20 -4.87 -12.36
C VAL A 73 8.29 -3.59 -11.53
N GLY A 74 7.20 -2.84 -11.40
CA GLY A 74 7.16 -1.62 -10.59
C GLY A 74 7.46 -1.89 -9.11
N HIS A 75 6.84 -2.92 -8.52
CA HIS A 75 7.14 -3.33 -7.15
C HIS A 75 8.60 -3.79 -7.00
N ALA A 76 9.12 -4.57 -7.96
CA ALA A 76 10.52 -5.00 -7.93
C ALA A 76 11.48 -3.80 -8.00
N VAL A 77 11.26 -2.84 -8.91
CA VAL A 77 12.07 -1.64 -9.04
C VAL A 77 12.04 -0.81 -7.76
N ALA A 78 10.86 -0.61 -7.17
CA ALA A 78 10.73 0.13 -5.92
C ALA A 78 11.46 -0.58 -4.77
N ASN A 79 11.31 -1.90 -4.65
CA ASN A 79 11.93 -2.69 -3.59
C ASN A 79 13.46 -2.78 -3.71
N PHE A 80 14.00 -2.98 -4.91
CA PHE A 80 15.46 -3.00 -5.10
C PHE A 80 16.07 -1.59 -5.12
N GLY A 81 15.30 -0.59 -5.57
CA GLY A 81 15.72 0.81 -5.66
C GLY A 81 15.64 1.59 -4.35
N GLN A 82 14.95 1.09 -3.31
CA GLN A 82 14.66 1.83 -2.07
C GLN A 82 15.90 2.50 -1.44
N PHE A 83 17.04 1.80 -1.36
CA PHE A 83 18.27 2.34 -0.78
C PHE A 83 18.87 3.47 -1.64
N PHE A 84 18.78 3.35 -2.96
CA PHE A 84 19.23 4.38 -3.88
C PHE A 84 18.38 5.64 -3.73
N PHE A 85 17.05 5.51 -3.72
CA PHE A 85 16.14 6.64 -3.54
C PHE A 85 16.34 7.33 -2.19
N GLN A 86 16.46 6.56 -1.10
CA GLN A 86 16.69 7.09 0.25
C GLN A 86 17.99 7.89 0.35
N LYS A 87 19.07 7.43 -0.31
CA LYS A 87 20.37 8.10 -0.28
C LYS A 87 20.44 9.29 -1.23
N ALA A 88 19.82 9.19 -2.41
CA ALA A 88 19.84 10.22 -3.44
C ALA A 88 18.96 11.42 -3.06
N PHE A 89 17.82 11.15 -2.41
CA PHE A 89 16.79 12.16 -2.12
C PHE A 89 16.57 12.26 -0.62
N HIS A 90 17.29 13.21 0.00
CA HIS A 90 17.13 13.58 1.40
C HIS A 90 16.86 15.10 1.51
N PRO A 91 15.93 15.54 2.37
CA PRO A 91 15.62 16.97 2.49
C PRO A 91 16.80 17.82 2.93
N ASP A 92 17.79 17.24 3.63
CA ASP A 92 19.02 17.94 4.03
C ASP A 92 19.88 18.39 2.85
N ARG A 93 19.74 17.76 1.67
CA ARG A 93 20.44 18.21 0.46
C ARG A 93 19.60 19.24 -0.29
N HIS A 94 18.39 18.86 -0.67
CA HIS A 94 17.50 19.69 -1.46
C HIS A 94 16.05 19.48 -1.04
N ARG A 95 15.56 20.32 -0.13
CA ARG A 95 14.22 20.21 0.46
C ARG A 95 13.08 20.22 -0.56
N ILE A 96 13.11 21.15 -1.52
CA ILE A 96 12.06 21.24 -2.55
C ILE A 96 12.09 20.00 -3.45
N LEU A 97 13.29 19.60 -3.90
CA LEU A 97 13.47 18.43 -4.75
C LEU A 97 12.95 17.16 -4.06
N PHE A 98 13.23 17.01 -2.76
CA PHE A 98 12.70 15.91 -1.96
C PHE A 98 11.18 15.85 -2.00
N TYR A 99 10.47 16.96 -1.75
CA TYR A 99 9.01 16.97 -1.77
C TYR A 99 8.40 16.72 -3.15
N VAL A 100 9.01 17.25 -4.21
CA VAL A 100 8.54 16.98 -5.57
C VAL A 100 8.70 15.50 -5.89
N ILE A 101 9.88 14.93 -5.65
CA ILE A 101 10.18 13.53 -5.97
C ILE A 101 9.37 12.57 -5.11
N SER A 102 9.22 12.83 -3.81
CA SER A 102 8.47 11.96 -2.90
C SER A 102 6.99 11.88 -3.26
N ARG A 103 6.37 13.00 -3.65
CA ARG A 103 4.98 13.02 -4.13
C ARG A 103 4.81 12.39 -5.49
N THR A 104 5.71 12.66 -6.43
CA THR A 104 5.68 11.99 -7.74
C THR A 104 5.89 10.48 -7.59
N TYR A 105 6.82 10.05 -6.74
CA TYR A 105 7.05 8.64 -6.41
C TYR A 105 5.77 7.98 -5.89
N THR A 106 5.09 8.59 -4.93
CA THR A 106 3.84 8.07 -4.36
C THR A 106 2.74 7.94 -5.42
N LEU A 107 2.58 8.94 -6.30
CA LEU A 107 1.59 8.89 -7.37
C LEU A 107 1.89 7.78 -8.38
N ILE A 108 3.16 7.60 -8.76
CA ILE A 108 3.57 6.53 -9.69
C ILE A 108 3.39 5.17 -9.01
N TYR A 109 3.83 5.03 -7.76
CA TYR A 109 3.73 3.79 -7.02
C TYR A 109 2.26 3.38 -6.79
N ALA A 110 1.37 4.34 -6.55
CA ALA A 110 -0.07 4.08 -6.46
C ALA A 110 -0.65 3.49 -7.76
N VAL A 111 -0.19 3.94 -8.94
CA VAL A 111 -0.54 3.33 -10.24
C VAL A 111 0.03 1.92 -10.37
N VAL A 112 1.26 1.69 -9.90
CA VAL A 112 1.87 0.34 -9.85
C VAL A 112 1.02 -0.59 -8.99
N CYS A 113 0.62 -0.16 -7.79
CA CYS A 113 -0.24 -0.93 -6.89
C CYS A 113 -1.58 -1.28 -7.55
N VAL A 114 -2.26 -0.31 -8.18
CA VAL A 114 -3.52 -0.55 -8.92
C VAL A 114 -3.30 -1.62 -10.00
N ASN A 115 -2.22 -1.54 -10.77
CA ASN A 115 -1.92 -2.49 -11.84
C ASN A 115 -1.54 -3.88 -11.33
N GLY A 116 -0.88 -3.95 -10.17
CA GLY A 116 -0.58 -5.18 -9.45
C GLY A 116 -1.84 -5.95 -9.05
N TRP A 117 -2.97 -5.26 -8.85
CA TRP A 117 -4.27 -5.90 -8.64
C TRP A 117 -5.04 -6.12 -9.95
N ARG A 118 -5.05 -5.12 -10.83
CA ARG A 118 -5.81 -5.13 -12.10
C ARG A 118 -5.46 -6.30 -13.01
N GLY A 119 -4.17 -6.51 -13.26
CA GLY A 119 -3.71 -7.56 -14.15
C GLY A 119 -4.12 -8.96 -13.68
N PRO A 120 -3.73 -9.37 -12.47
CA PRO A 120 -4.13 -10.64 -11.89
C PRO A 120 -5.64 -10.82 -11.77
N TRP A 121 -6.40 -9.75 -11.48
CA TRP A 121 -7.86 -9.82 -11.43
C TRP A 121 -8.46 -10.23 -12.78
N TYR A 122 -8.05 -9.58 -13.88
CA TYR A 122 -8.51 -9.98 -15.22
C TYR A 122 -8.04 -11.38 -15.64
N LEU A 123 -6.85 -11.80 -15.22
CA LEU A 123 -6.39 -13.16 -15.45
C LEU A 123 -7.26 -14.16 -14.69
N LEU A 124 -7.57 -13.87 -13.43
CA LEU A 124 -8.44 -14.71 -12.61
C LEU A 124 -9.82 -14.83 -13.26
N ASP A 125 -10.50 -13.72 -13.54
CA ASP A 125 -11.82 -13.68 -14.20
C ASP A 125 -11.86 -14.47 -15.52
N LYS A 126 -10.74 -14.52 -16.25
CA LYS A 126 -10.64 -15.26 -17.51
C LYS A 126 -10.50 -16.77 -17.32
N TYR A 127 -9.82 -17.21 -16.26
CA TYR A 127 -9.52 -18.62 -16.01
C TYR A 127 -10.44 -19.26 -14.97
N THR A 128 -11.20 -18.47 -14.21
CA THR A 128 -12.16 -18.95 -13.23
C THR A 128 -13.57 -18.53 -13.61
N GLU A 129 -14.47 -19.49 -13.67
CA GLU A 129 -15.90 -19.22 -13.85
C GLU A 129 -16.50 -18.62 -12.57
N MET A 130 -17.52 -17.77 -12.70
CA MET A 130 -18.22 -17.12 -11.58
C MET A 130 -19.25 -18.06 -10.93
N GLU A 131 -18.93 -19.34 -10.82
CA GLU A 131 -19.74 -20.33 -10.12
C GLU A 131 -19.42 -20.35 -8.63
N PHE A 132 -20.41 -20.67 -7.79
CA PHE A 132 -20.27 -20.72 -6.33
C PHE A 132 -19.07 -21.59 -5.90
N ASN A 133 -18.92 -22.77 -6.51
CA ASN A 133 -17.84 -23.71 -6.18
C ASN A 133 -16.46 -23.12 -6.51
N THR A 134 -16.31 -22.52 -7.69
CA THR A 134 -15.04 -21.91 -8.13
C THR A 134 -14.64 -20.74 -7.25
N VAL A 135 -15.61 -19.89 -6.84
CA VAL A 135 -15.38 -18.78 -5.91
C VAL A 135 -14.91 -19.31 -4.54
N VAL A 136 -15.58 -20.33 -3.99
CA VAL A 136 -15.20 -20.92 -2.70
C VAL A 136 -13.81 -21.55 -2.76
N VAL A 137 -13.49 -22.30 -3.81
CA VAL A 137 -12.17 -22.92 -3.99
C VAL A 137 -11.08 -21.86 -4.10
N THR A 138 -11.30 -20.82 -4.91
CA THR A 138 -10.34 -19.72 -5.09
C THR A 138 -10.09 -18.98 -3.78
N LEU A 139 -11.15 -18.72 -3.01
CA LEU A 139 -11.04 -18.12 -1.68
C LEU A 139 -10.22 -18.98 -0.72
N VAL A 140 -10.50 -20.28 -0.62
CA VAL A 140 -9.78 -21.20 0.26
C VAL A 140 -8.30 -21.26 -0.11
N VAL A 141 -7.98 -21.38 -1.40
CA VAL A 141 -6.59 -21.39 -1.88
C VAL A 141 -5.87 -20.08 -1.54
N ALA A 142 -6.52 -18.93 -1.75
CA ALA A 142 -5.96 -17.62 -1.42
C ALA A 142 -5.71 -17.47 0.09
N VAL A 143 -6.67 -17.88 0.93
CA VAL A 143 -6.52 -17.83 2.40
C VAL A 143 -5.40 -18.75 2.87
N VAL A 144 -5.32 -19.99 2.36
CA VAL A 144 -4.23 -20.93 2.69
C VAL A 144 -2.88 -20.35 2.28
N ALA A 145 -2.76 -19.78 1.09
CA ALA A 145 -1.54 -19.14 0.63
C ALA A 145 -1.13 -17.97 1.55
N LEU A 146 -2.08 -17.11 1.94
CA LEU A 146 -1.82 -16.02 2.88
C LEU A 146 -1.40 -16.52 4.27
N VAL A 147 -2.00 -17.60 4.77
CA VAL A 147 -1.62 -18.22 6.05
C VAL A 147 -0.20 -18.78 5.99
N VAL A 148 0.14 -19.51 4.93
CA VAL A 148 1.47 -20.09 4.72
C VAL A 148 2.53 -18.99 4.64
N MET A 149 2.23 -17.90 3.92
CA MET A 149 3.10 -16.71 3.84
C MET A 149 3.09 -15.86 5.12
N ARG A 150 2.25 -16.18 6.11
CA ARG A 150 1.99 -15.39 7.33
C ARG A 150 1.54 -13.94 7.03
N ALA A 151 0.89 -13.75 5.90
CA ALA A 151 0.44 -12.46 5.36
C ALA A 151 -1.06 -12.21 5.56
N LEU A 152 -1.76 -13.03 6.36
CA LEU A 152 -3.21 -12.89 6.58
C LEU A 152 -3.59 -11.52 7.18
N ARG A 153 -2.67 -10.90 7.95
CA ARG A 153 -2.85 -9.54 8.48
C ARG A 153 -2.93 -8.47 7.40
N ASN A 154 -2.45 -8.72 6.18
CA ASN A 154 -2.48 -7.74 5.08
C ASN A 154 -3.88 -7.58 4.48
N ILE A 155 -4.87 -8.36 4.93
CA ILE A 155 -6.27 -8.20 4.51
C ILE A 155 -6.89 -6.91 5.09
N SER A 156 -6.38 -6.40 6.22
CA SER A 156 -6.85 -5.11 6.74
C SER A 156 -6.34 -3.96 5.87
N GLY A 157 -7.26 -3.14 5.36
CA GLY A 157 -6.97 -1.90 4.62
C GLY A 157 -7.63 -0.68 5.28
N ALA A 158 -7.68 0.45 4.56
CA ALA A 158 -8.46 1.61 4.98
C ALA A 158 -9.92 1.20 5.30
N PRO A 159 -10.57 1.75 6.35
CA PRO A 159 -10.26 3.01 7.05
C PRO A 159 -9.57 2.86 8.42
N PHE A 160 -9.04 1.68 8.77
CA PHE A 160 -8.70 1.38 10.17
C PHE A 160 -7.43 2.06 10.71
N ALA A 161 -6.59 2.65 9.86
CA ALA A 161 -5.40 3.40 10.26
C ALA A 161 -5.06 4.51 9.26
N ILE A 162 -4.81 5.72 9.76
CA ILE A 162 -4.13 6.79 9.03
C ILE A 162 -2.77 6.97 9.68
N VAL A 163 -1.72 6.95 8.87
CA VAL A 163 -0.35 7.23 9.31
C VAL A 163 0.18 8.38 8.48
N ASN A 164 0.79 9.36 9.13
CA ASN A 164 1.44 10.45 8.43
C ASN A 164 2.81 9.99 7.93
N ASP A 165 3.09 10.25 6.66
CA ASP A 165 4.43 10.05 6.11
C ASP A 165 5.46 10.86 6.91
N THR A 166 6.54 10.20 7.30
CA THR A 166 7.71 10.87 7.88
C THR A 166 8.83 10.92 6.84
N VAL A 167 9.78 11.83 7.03
CA VAL A 167 10.95 11.93 6.14
C VAL A 167 11.80 10.66 6.22
N ASP A 168 11.93 10.12 7.42
CA ASP A 168 12.72 8.94 7.69
C ASP A 168 12.03 7.71 7.09
N GLY A 169 12.77 6.99 6.24
CA GLY A 169 12.24 5.80 5.57
C GLY A 169 11.15 6.05 4.53
N TYR A 170 10.98 7.28 4.00
CA TYR A 170 9.93 7.57 3.01
C TYR A 170 9.92 6.62 1.80
N PHE A 171 11.11 6.22 1.33
CA PHE A 171 11.25 5.29 0.19
C PHE A 171 11.44 3.84 0.62
N GLU A 172 11.42 3.55 1.93
CA GLU A 172 11.61 2.20 2.46
C GLU A 172 10.32 1.41 2.34
N ILE A 173 10.39 0.26 1.66
CA ILE A 173 9.28 -0.68 1.60
C ILE A 173 9.42 -1.60 2.81
N ILE A 174 8.57 -1.38 3.80
CA ILE A 174 8.55 -2.19 5.02
C ILE A 174 8.25 -3.64 4.63
N SER A 175 9.17 -4.54 4.96
CA SER A 175 8.98 -5.98 4.79
C SER A 175 8.84 -6.65 6.15
N MET A 176 8.05 -7.73 6.20
CA MET A 176 7.80 -8.50 7.41
C MET A 176 9.09 -9.03 8.06
N PHE A 177 10.17 -9.18 7.30
CA PHE A 177 11.45 -9.73 7.77
C PHE A 177 12.34 -8.71 8.52
N ARG A 178 11.92 -7.45 8.63
CA ARG A 178 12.74 -6.34 9.20
C ARG A 178 12.15 -5.67 10.45
N VAL A 179 11.39 -6.38 11.28
CA VAL A 179 10.85 -5.79 12.53
C VAL A 179 11.64 -6.31 13.74
N PRO A 180 12.35 -5.46 14.50
CA PRO A 180 12.81 -5.80 15.84
C PRO A 180 11.60 -6.10 16.74
N LEU A 181 11.65 -7.19 17.51
CA LEU A 181 10.56 -7.71 18.35
C LEU A 181 10.00 -6.73 19.41
N GLU A 182 10.60 -5.54 19.58
CA GLU A 182 10.22 -4.57 20.61
C GLU A 182 9.13 -3.56 20.20
N VAL A 183 8.79 -3.44 18.91
CA VAL A 183 7.80 -2.45 18.42
C VAL A 183 6.52 -3.16 18.00
N GLU A 184 5.88 -3.85 18.95
CA GLU A 184 4.61 -4.52 18.73
C GLU A 184 3.46 -3.59 19.13
N SER A 185 2.96 -2.81 18.17
CA SER A 185 1.53 -2.44 18.03
C SER A 185 1.35 -1.38 16.95
N GLN A 186 0.44 -1.64 16.01
CA GLN A 186 -0.30 -0.66 15.19
C GLN A 186 0.20 -0.26 13.78
N TYR A 187 1.38 -0.69 13.29
CA TYR A 187 1.94 -0.16 12.03
C TYR A 187 1.77 -1.02 10.75
N TYR A 188 0.86 -2.00 10.72
CA TYR A 188 0.84 -3.04 9.68
C TYR A 188 -0.04 -2.77 8.44
N CYS A 189 -0.44 -1.52 8.17
CA CYS A 189 -1.29 -1.21 7.01
C CYS A 189 -0.75 -0.05 6.18
N CYS A 190 0.23 -0.33 5.31
CA CYS A 190 0.50 0.50 4.14
C CYS A 190 0.42 -0.40 2.88
N PHE A 191 -0.50 -0.05 1.98
CA PHE A 191 -0.56 -0.54 0.60
C PHE A 191 0.26 0.38 -0.32
#